data_AF-A0A7V9NGY0-F1
#
_entry.id   AF-A0A7V9NGY0-F1
#
_cell.length_a   1.000
_cell.length_b   1.000
_cell.length_c   1.000
_cell.angle_alpha   90.00
_cell.angle_beta   90.00
_cell.angle_gamma   90.00
#
_symmetry.space_group_name_H-M   'P 1'
#
loop_
_entity.id
_entity.type
_entity.pdbx_description
1 polymer ?
#
loop_
_entity_poly.entity_id
_entity_poly.type
_entity_poly.pdbx_seq_one_letter_code
_entity_poly.pdbx_strand_id
1 'polypeptide(L)'
;EAGVELPGGGREYLVTVVRRDIVQSYERACEAAGVQAGLIDLASFNQINAVLASGESPGDWLLVNVASDYATLAVVRGGDVVFFRNRSSAGEAELADLVHQTAMYHEDRLGGGGFSRVVLAGLSALGADTERFRVSLEERMGATVEPIDFRPAAELRDRITVSPDLCDILAAPIGILLRERVSRGARVRAAASEVA
;
A
#
# COMPACT_ATOMS: atom_id res chain seq x y z
N GLU A 1 -3.51 15.19 18.72
CA GLU A 1 -4.65 14.61 17.98
C GLU A 1 -4.12 13.85 16.77
N ALA A 2 -4.96 13.08 16.06
CA ALA A 2 -4.55 12.47 14.78
C ALA A 2 -4.50 13.54 13.66
N GLY A 3 -3.74 13.31 12.60
CA GLY A 3 -3.58 14.20 11.42
C GLY A 3 -2.23 14.93 11.38
N VAL A 4 -1.72 15.18 10.16
CA VAL A 4 -0.45 15.91 9.93
C VAL A 4 -0.67 17.39 10.17
N GLU A 5 0.17 18.04 10.97
CA GLU A 5 0.05 19.47 11.25
C GLU A 5 0.59 20.31 10.09
N LEU A 6 -0.17 21.34 9.72
CA LEU A 6 0.20 22.25 8.65
C LEU A 6 0.72 23.58 9.22
N PRO A 7 1.66 24.24 8.53
CA PRO A 7 2.01 25.63 8.83
C PRO A 7 0.76 26.50 8.82
N GLY A 8 0.45 27.15 9.96
CA GLY A 8 -0.77 27.96 10.13
C GLY A 8 -1.84 27.33 11.03
N GLY A 9 -1.57 26.18 11.66
CA GLY A 9 -2.41 25.62 12.73
C GLY A 9 -3.56 24.72 12.25
N GLY A 10 -3.58 24.36 10.96
CA GLY A 10 -4.49 23.35 10.39
C GLY A 10 -3.95 21.94 10.52
N ARG A 11 -4.80 20.94 10.20
CA ARG A 11 -4.40 19.52 10.11
C ARG A 11 -4.89 18.91 8.80
N GLU A 12 -4.06 18.05 8.21
CA GLU A 12 -4.40 17.26 7.03
C GLU A 12 -4.72 15.81 7.43
N TYR A 13 -5.70 15.22 6.73
CA TYR A 13 -6.21 13.88 6.96
C TYR A 13 -6.39 13.12 5.67
N LEU A 14 -5.95 11.86 5.66
CA LEU A 14 -6.39 10.88 4.67
C LEU A 14 -7.76 10.33 5.08
N VAL A 15 -8.79 10.58 4.27
CA VAL A 15 -10.17 10.20 4.56
C VAL A 15 -10.65 9.14 3.59
N THR A 16 -11.22 8.07 4.12
CA THR A 16 -11.93 7.04 3.34
C THR A 16 -13.40 7.01 3.76
N VAL A 17 -14.29 6.82 2.79
CA VAL A 17 -15.72 6.71 3.01
C VAL A 17 -16.22 5.45 2.34
N VAL A 18 -17.04 4.70 3.05
CA VAL A 18 -17.65 3.47 2.56
C VAL A 18 -19.12 3.49 2.92
N ARG A 19 -19.96 2.90 2.06
CA ARG A 19 -21.38 2.77 2.37
C ARG A 19 -21.56 1.80 3.54
N ARG A 20 -22.43 2.17 4.49
CA ARG A 20 -22.66 1.38 5.71
C ARG A 20 -23.09 -0.07 5.43
N ASP A 21 -23.87 -0.29 4.38
CA ASP A 21 -24.33 -1.63 3.99
C ASP A 21 -23.18 -2.54 3.53
N ILE A 22 -22.13 -1.98 2.93
CA ILE A 22 -20.91 -2.72 2.59
C ILE A 22 -20.21 -3.17 3.88
N VAL A 23 -20.00 -2.28 4.84
CA VAL A 23 -19.38 -2.63 6.14
C VAL A 23 -20.18 -3.73 6.85
N GLN A 24 -21.50 -3.57 6.90
CA GLN A 24 -22.40 -4.55 7.51
C GLN A 24 -22.40 -5.91 6.80
N SER A 25 -22.03 -5.97 5.52
CA SER A 25 -21.87 -7.26 4.84
C SER A 25 -20.67 -8.04 5.36
N TYR A 26 -19.54 -7.36 5.65
CA TYR A 26 -18.36 -7.97 6.26
C TYR A 26 -18.62 -8.35 7.73
N GLU A 27 -19.27 -7.48 8.50
CA GLU A 27 -19.63 -7.76 9.91
C GLU A 27 -20.47 -9.04 10.02
N ARG A 28 -21.48 -9.21 9.14
CA ARG A 28 -22.31 -10.41 9.09
C ARG A 28 -21.53 -11.66 8.71
N ALA A 29 -20.56 -11.56 7.81
CA ALA A 29 -19.71 -12.69 7.45
C ALA A 29 -18.84 -13.14 8.64
N CYS A 30 -18.31 -12.20 9.41
CA CYS A 30 -17.60 -12.49 10.66
C CYS A 30 -18.52 -13.16 11.69
N GLU A 31 -19.72 -12.59 11.92
CA GLU A 31 -20.69 -13.12 12.87
C GLU A 31 -21.11 -14.57 12.50
N ALA A 32 -21.36 -14.83 11.22
CA ALA A 32 -21.66 -16.17 10.72
C ALA A 32 -20.52 -17.18 10.95
N ALA A 33 -19.27 -16.71 10.99
CA ALA A 33 -18.10 -17.52 11.34
C ALA A 33 -17.85 -17.60 12.87
N GLY A 34 -18.75 -17.05 13.70
CA GLY A 34 -18.64 -17.05 15.15
C GLY A 34 -17.59 -16.06 15.71
N VAL A 35 -17.19 -15.06 14.92
CA VAL A 35 -16.20 -14.05 15.32
C VAL A 35 -16.76 -12.63 15.23
N GLN A 36 -16.28 -11.74 16.08
CA GLN A 36 -16.65 -10.33 16.03
C GLN A 36 -15.67 -9.56 15.14
N ALA A 37 -16.19 -8.80 14.17
CA ALA A 37 -15.39 -7.86 13.41
C ALA A 37 -14.90 -6.71 14.33
N GLY A 38 -13.59 -6.65 14.59
CA GLY A 38 -12.99 -5.59 15.40
C GLY A 38 -12.61 -4.35 14.59
N LEU A 39 -12.08 -4.56 13.38
CA LEU A 39 -11.66 -3.51 12.46
C LEU A 39 -11.94 -3.95 11.02
N ILE A 40 -12.52 -3.04 10.23
CA ILE A 40 -12.69 -3.19 8.79
C ILE A 40 -11.93 -2.03 8.14
N ASP A 41 -11.03 -2.36 7.23
CA ASP A 41 -10.11 -1.40 6.62
C ASP A 41 -9.83 -1.78 5.16
N LEU A 42 -9.26 -0.86 4.39
CA LEU A 42 -8.89 -1.10 2.99
C LEU A 42 -7.64 -1.98 2.91
N ALA A 43 -7.70 -3.03 2.08
CA ALA A 43 -6.58 -3.94 1.88
C ALA A 43 -5.31 -3.20 1.45
N SER A 44 -5.42 -2.24 0.52
CA SER A 44 -4.26 -1.49 0.03
C SER A 44 -3.62 -0.58 1.09
N PHE A 45 -4.38 -0.05 2.05
CA PHE A 45 -3.78 0.69 3.16
C PHE A 45 -2.98 -0.24 4.07
N ASN A 46 -3.47 -1.46 4.26
CA ASN A 46 -2.73 -2.44 5.03
C ASN A 46 -1.51 -2.99 4.27
N GLN A 47 -1.57 -3.12 2.95
CA GLN A 47 -0.36 -3.39 2.14
C GLN A 47 0.69 -2.30 2.34
N ILE A 48 0.28 -1.02 2.36
CA ILE A 48 1.19 0.10 2.67
C ILE A 48 1.74 -0.02 4.08
N ASN A 49 0.91 -0.31 5.09
CA ASN A 49 1.36 -0.50 6.46
C ASN A 49 2.39 -1.62 6.58
N ALA A 50 2.23 -2.73 5.85
CA ALA A 50 3.19 -3.82 5.82
C ALA A 50 4.54 -3.37 5.26
N VAL A 51 4.54 -2.62 4.15
CA VAL A 51 5.76 -2.05 3.56
C VAL A 51 6.45 -1.07 4.52
N LEU A 52 5.69 -0.14 5.11
CA LEU A 52 6.22 0.86 6.04
C LEU A 52 6.78 0.24 7.33
N ALA A 53 6.22 -0.88 7.76
CA ALA A 53 6.73 -1.61 8.92
C ALA A 53 8.00 -2.42 8.61
N SER A 54 8.25 -2.74 7.33
CA SER A 54 9.44 -3.50 6.88
C SER A 54 10.71 -2.66 6.75
N GLY A 55 10.61 -1.33 6.77
CA GLY A 55 11.78 -0.45 6.72
C GLY A 55 11.47 0.92 6.13
N GLU A 56 12.51 1.75 6.07
CA GLU A 56 12.42 3.07 5.45
C GLU A 56 12.62 2.97 3.93
N SER A 57 11.95 3.87 3.21
CA SER A 57 12.18 4.06 1.77
C SER A 57 12.96 5.36 1.55
N PRO A 58 14.02 5.35 0.72
CA PRO A 58 14.91 6.51 0.54
C PRO A 58 14.28 7.67 -0.26
N GLY A 59 13.10 7.46 -0.82
CA GLY A 59 12.32 8.48 -1.54
C GLY A 59 10.86 8.07 -1.70
N ASP A 60 10.16 8.76 -2.59
CA ASP A 60 8.78 8.44 -2.92
C ASP A 60 8.71 7.06 -3.57
N TRP A 61 7.73 6.26 -3.18
CA TRP A 61 7.52 4.94 -3.77
C TRP A 61 6.06 4.75 -4.17
N LEU A 62 5.84 3.88 -5.15
CA LEU A 62 4.53 3.58 -5.70
C LEU A 62 4.10 2.17 -5.28
N LEU A 63 2.95 2.03 -4.63
CA LEU A 63 2.23 0.76 -4.57
C LEU A 63 1.44 0.57 -5.86
N VAL A 64 1.56 -0.59 -6.49
CA VAL A 64 0.64 -1.07 -7.54
C VAL A 64 0.04 -2.38 -7.06
N ASN A 65 -1.23 -2.35 -6.67
CA ASN A 65 -1.99 -3.53 -6.28
C ASN A 65 -2.94 -3.93 -7.40
N VAL A 66 -2.84 -5.17 -7.87
CA VAL A 66 -3.63 -5.71 -8.97
C VAL A 66 -4.61 -6.75 -8.44
N ALA A 67 -5.89 -6.60 -8.76
CA ALA A 67 -6.92 -7.60 -8.50
C ALA A 67 -7.58 -8.01 -9.81
N SER A 68 -8.46 -9.01 -9.75
CA SER A 68 -9.15 -9.56 -10.92
C SER A 68 -9.94 -8.53 -11.73
N ASP A 69 -10.50 -7.51 -11.06
CA ASP A 69 -11.44 -6.55 -11.62
C ASP A 69 -11.11 -5.09 -11.26
N TYR A 70 -10.02 -4.84 -10.54
CA TYR A 70 -9.55 -3.49 -10.23
C TYR A 70 -8.03 -3.43 -10.06
N ALA A 71 -7.50 -2.21 -10.16
CA ALA A 71 -6.14 -1.89 -9.77
C ALA A 71 -6.15 -0.69 -8.82
N THR A 72 -5.25 -0.71 -7.83
CA THR A 72 -5.04 0.39 -6.89
C THR A 72 -3.60 0.87 -7.00
N LEU A 73 -3.42 2.18 -7.17
CA LEU A 73 -2.14 2.85 -7.18
C LEU A 73 -2.10 3.83 -6.01
N ALA A 74 -1.01 3.81 -5.25
CA ALA A 74 -0.80 4.75 -4.16
C ALA A 74 0.64 5.26 -4.15
N VAL A 75 0.83 6.58 -4.14
CA VAL A 75 2.15 7.19 -3.95
C VAL A 75 2.33 7.49 -2.48
N VAL A 76 3.46 7.03 -1.94
CA VAL A 76 3.82 7.22 -0.54
C VAL A 76 5.10 8.04 -0.45
N ARG A 77 5.05 9.13 0.31
CA ARG A 77 6.15 10.08 0.54
C ARG A 77 6.38 10.22 2.03
N GLY A 78 7.59 9.93 2.51
CA GLY A 78 7.91 10.10 3.93
C GLY A 78 7.06 9.27 4.91
N GLY A 79 6.36 8.25 4.41
CA GLY A 79 5.39 7.45 5.18
C GLY A 79 3.93 7.85 4.99
N ASP A 80 3.66 8.98 4.34
CA ASP A 80 2.31 9.49 4.10
C ASP A 80 1.84 9.16 2.68
N VAL A 81 0.56 8.76 2.55
CA VAL A 81 -0.07 8.58 1.24
C VAL A 81 -0.43 9.95 0.67
N VAL A 82 0.29 10.38 -0.37
CA VAL A 82 0.09 11.68 -1.02
C VAL A 82 -0.75 11.60 -2.29
N PHE A 83 -0.97 10.39 -2.79
CA PHE A 83 -1.87 10.14 -3.92
C PHE A 83 -2.46 8.74 -3.83
N PHE A 84 -3.73 8.59 -4.17
CA PHE A 84 -4.43 7.32 -4.20
C PHE A 84 -5.39 7.29 -5.38
N ARG A 85 -5.33 6.22 -6.18
CA ARG A 85 -6.21 5.99 -7.32
C ARG A 85 -6.63 4.53 -7.36
N ASN A 86 -7.93 4.30 -7.43
CA ASN A 86 -8.50 2.98 -7.72
C ASN A 86 -9.23 3.06 -9.07
N ARG A 87 -9.08 2.03 -9.90
CA ARG A 87 -9.76 1.93 -11.20
C ARG A 87 -10.20 0.49 -11.41
N SER A 88 -11.41 0.29 -11.93
CA SER A 88 -11.82 -1.02 -12.46
C SER A 88 -10.86 -1.44 -13.58
N SER A 89 -10.30 -2.64 -13.47
CA SER A 89 -9.30 -3.17 -14.39
C SER A 89 -9.99 -3.72 -15.64
N ALA A 90 -9.46 -3.36 -16.81
CA ALA A 90 -9.88 -3.91 -18.10
C ALA A 90 -8.70 -4.52 -18.89
N GLY A 91 -7.59 -4.86 -18.20
CA GLY A 91 -6.46 -5.63 -18.76
C GLY A 91 -5.08 -5.03 -18.49
N GLU A 92 -4.03 -5.79 -18.84
CA GLU A 92 -2.61 -5.46 -18.59
C GLU A 92 -2.18 -4.13 -19.24
N ALA A 93 -2.56 -3.89 -20.50
CA ALA A 93 -2.21 -2.67 -21.23
C ALA A 93 -2.79 -1.41 -20.56
N GLU A 94 -4.04 -1.49 -20.09
CA GLU A 94 -4.67 -0.37 -19.37
C GLU A 94 -4.01 -0.11 -18.01
N LEU A 95 -3.55 -1.16 -17.34
CA LEU A 95 -2.82 -1.04 -16.09
C LEU A 95 -1.46 -0.37 -16.31
N ALA A 96 -0.72 -0.78 -17.35
CA ALA A 96 0.53 -0.12 -17.68
C ALA A 96 0.29 1.38 -17.89
N ASP A 97 -0.73 1.77 -18.67
CA ASP A 97 -1.12 3.18 -18.91
C ASP A 97 -1.52 3.92 -17.64
N LEU A 98 -2.20 3.24 -16.73
CA LEU A 98 -2.56 3.78 -15.43
C LEU A 98 -1.32 4.09 -14.57
N VAL A 99 -0.33 3.20 -14.57
CA VAL A 99 0.95 3.41 -13.86
C VAL A 99 1.70 4.59 -14.46
N HIS A 100 1.82 4.65 -15.78
CA HIS A 100 2.53 5.76 -16.45
C HIS A 100 1.86 7.11 -16.24
N GLN A 101 0.53 7.19 -16.32
CA GLN A 101 -0.21 8.41 -15.99
C GLN A 101 0.04 8.86 -14.54
N THR A 102 0.17 7.89 -13.62
CA THR A 102 0.44 8.18 -12.22
C THR A 102 1.86 8.69 -12.01
N ALA A 103 2.84 8.15 -12.74
CA ALA A 103 4.22 8.64 -12.75
C ALA A 103 4.30 10.09 -13.26
N MET A 104 3.69 10.39 -14.40
CA MET A 104 3.66 11.75 -14.94
C MET A 104 2.97 12.73 -13.97
N TYR A 105 1.85 12.31 -13.37
CA TYR A 105 1.15 13.15 -12.38
C TYR A 105 2.00 13.40 -11.13
N HIS A 106 2.76 12.40 -10.68
CA HIS A 106 3.67 12.53 -9.54
C HIS A 106 4.77 13.56 -9.81
N GLU A 107 5.40 13.50 -10.97
CA GLU A 107 6.45 14.44 -11.36
C GLU A 107 5.89 15.86 -11.56
N ASP A 108 4.85 15.99 -12.39
CA ASP A 108 4.34 17.29 -12.80
C ASP A 108 3.56 18.01 -11.69
N ARG A 109 2.79 17.27 -10.88
CA ARG A 109 1.77 17.85 -9.98
C ARG A 109 2.02 17.64 -8.51
N LEU A 110 2.72 16.56 -8.14
CA LEU A 110 3.10 16.32 -6.74
C LEU A 110 4.53 16.80 -6.44
N GLY A 111 5.22 17.36 -7.44
CA GLY A 111 6.59 17.85 -7.32
C GLY A 111 7.61 16.76 -7.02
N GLY A 112 7.33 15.52 -7.46
CA GLY A 112 8.24 14.38 -7.32
C GLY A 112 9.35 14.35 -8.36
N GLY A 113 10.45 13.66 -8.08
CA GLY A 113 11.58 13.46 -9.00
C GLY A 113 11.67 12.04 -9.56
N GLY A 114 10.55 11.33 -9.66
CA GLY A 114 10.47 9.89 -9.94
C GLY A 114 10.38 9.02 -8.68
N PHE A 115 10.13 7.72 -8.86
CA PHE A 115 10.00 6.77 -7.76
C PHE A 115 11.32 6.10 -7.41
N SER A 116 11.65 5.99 -6.12
CA SER A 116 12.80 5.21 -5.67
C SER A 116 12.60 3.70 -5.84
N ARG A 117 11.35 3.25 -5.82
CA ARG A 117 10.93 1.86 -6.06
C ARG A 117 9.44 1.78 -6.37
N VAL A 118 9.02 0.67 -6.98
CA VAL A 118 7.63 0.28 -7.17
C VAL A 118 7.40 -1.03 -6.44
N VAL A 119 6.36 -1.10 -5.61
CA VAL A 119 5.96 -2.30 -4.89
C VAL A 119 4.74 -2.91 -5.56
N LEU A 120 4.85 -4.16 -5.98
CA LEU A 120 3.72 -4.92 -6.53
C LEU A 120 3.03 -5.74 -5.47
N ALA A 121 1.70 -5.68 -5.46
CA ALA A 121 0.84 -6.53 -4.66
C ALA A 121 -0.32 -7.09 -5.50
N GLY A 122 -0.93 -8.17 -5.03
CA GLY A 122 -1.93 -8.92 -5.77
C GLY A 122 -1.37 -9.69 -6.96
N LEU A 123 -0.07 -10.02 -6.94
CA LEU A 123 0.60 -10.80 -8.00
C LEU A 123 0.00 -12.19 -8.18
N SER A 124 -0.56 -12.75 -7.11
CA SER A 124 -1.32 -14.00 -7.17
C SER A 124 -2.46 -13.98 -8.21
N ALA A 125 -3.00 -12.81 -8.54
CA ALA A 125 -4.02 -12.66 -9.59
C ALA A 125 -3.45 -12.70 -11.03
N LEU A 126 -2.16 -12.42 -11.22
CA LEU A 126 -1.49 -12.39 -12.52
C LEU A 126 -0.89 -13.75 -12.92
N GLY A 127 -0.70 -14.66 -11.96
CA GLY A 127 -0.22 -16.02 -12.21
C GLY A 127 1.10 -16.04 -13.00
N ALA A 128 1.12 -16.79 -14.10
CA ALA A 128 2.32 -16.99 -14.93
C ALA A 128 2.84 -15.71 -15.62
N ASP A 129 2.02 -14.68 -15.77
CA ASP A 129 2.39 -13.44 -16.45
C ASP A 129 3.07 -12.42 -15.52
N THR A 130 3.13 -12.71 -14.22
CA THR A 130 3.72 -11.85 -13.17
C THR A 130 5.10 -11.30 -13.54
N GLU A 131 6.02 -12.17 -13.98
CA GLU A 131 7.40 -11.77 -14.24
C GLU A 131 7.51 -10.89 -15.49
N ARG A 132 6.73 -11.19 -16.53
CA ARG A 132 6.68 -10.35 -17.74
C ARG A 132 6.13 -8.97 -17.41
N PHE A 133 5.06 -8.92 -16.62
CA PHE A 133 4.46 -7.68 -16.17
C PHE A 133 5.44 -6.84 -15.34
N ARG A 134 6.14 -7.49 -14.40
CA ARG A 134 7.19 -6.85 -13.59
C ARG A 134 8.27 -6.20 -14.46
N VAL A 135 8.85 -6.95 -15.41
CA VAL A 135 9.88 -6.45 -16.32
C VAL A 135 9.37 -5.28 -17.17
N SER A 136 8.15 -5.38 -17.71
CA SER A 136 7.54 -4.30 -18.50
C SER A 136 7.36 -3.01 -17.68
N LEU A 137 6.97 -3.14 -16.41
CA LEU A 137 6.89 -2.00 -15.50
C LEU A 137 8.27 -1.40 -15.19
N GLU A 138 9.30 -2.22 -14.96
CA GLU A 138 10.66 -1.72 -14.69
C GLU A 138 11.19 -0.89 -15.86
N GLU A 139 11.08 -1.41 -17.08
CA GLU A 139 11.54 -0.74 -18.30
C GLU A 139 10.85 0.62 -18.49
N ARG A 140 9.55 0.68 -18.18
CA ARG A 140 8.74 1.88 -18.40
C ARG A 140 8.85 2.92 -17.30
N MET A 141 9.13 2.49 -16.07
CA MET A 141 9.22 3.36 -14.91
C MET A 141 10.64 3.83 -14.60
N GLY A 142 11.65 3.13 -15.13
CA GLY A 142 13.05 3.42 -14.81
C GLY A 142 13.38 3.24 -13.32
N ALA A 143 12.57 2.44 -12.60
CA ALA A 143 12.69 2.18 -11.18
C ALA A 143 12.56 0.67 -10.92
N THR A 144 13.22 0.19 -9.86
CA THR A 144 13.11 -1.22 -9.46
C THR A 144 11.68 -1.56 -9.07
N VAL A 145 11.17 -2.67 -9.60
CA VAL A 145 9.83 -3.18 -9.30
C VAL A 145 9.99 -4.48 -8.51
N GLU A 146 9.56 -4.45 -7.26
CA GLU A 146 9.71 -5.55 -6.32
C GLU A 146 8.35 -6.04 -5.78
N PRO A 147 8.19 -7.35 -5.52
CA PRO A 147 7.01 -7.86 -4.85
C PRO A 147 6.94 -7.36 -3.42
N ILE A 148 5.73 -7.27 -2.87
CA ILE A 148 5.54 -6.93 -1.46
C ILE A 148 6.21 -7.95 -0.55
N ASP A 149 6.95 -7.46 0.45
CA ASP A 149 7.64 -8.30 1.43
C ASP A 149 7.50 -7.73 2.85
N PHE A 150 6.77 -8.46 3.70
CA PHE A 150 6.58 -8.10 5.12
C PHE A 150 7.56 -8.80 6.06
N ARG A 151 8.40 -9.73 5.57
CA ARG A 151 9.27 -10.56 6.41
C ARG A 151 10.22 -9.75 7.30
N PRO A 152 10.74 -8.59 6.89
CA PRO A 152 11.53 -7.73 7.78
C PRO A 152 10.75 -7.24 9.01
N ALA A 153 9.41 -7.15 8.94
CA ALA A 153 8.56 -6.62 10.00
C ALA A 153 7.89 -7.69 10.88
N ALA A 154 7.69 -8.89 10.33
CA ALA A 154 6.95 -9.96 10.97
C ALA A 154 7.48 -11.34 10.60
N GLU A 155 7.77 -12.13 11.64
CA GLU A 155 8.16 -13.53 11.51
C GLU A 155 6.94 -14.45 11.61
N LEU A 156 6.79 -15.36 10.65
CA LEU A 156 5.84 -16.46 10.74
C LEU A 156 6.51 -17.61 11.50
N ARG A 157 5.94 -17.97 12.65
CA ARG A 157 6.55 -18.96 13.59
C ARG A 157 6.48 -20.41 13.11
N ASP A 158 5.74 -20.71 12.06
CA ASP A 158 5.61 -22.07 11.55
C ASP A 158 6.77 -22.43 10.60
N ARG A 159 7.04 -23.72 10.39
CA ARG A 159 8.12 -24.24 9.51
C ARG A 159 7.89 -24.03 8.02
N ILE A 160 6.94 -23.17 7.65
CA ILE A 160 6.62 -22.86 6.27
C ILE A 160 7.61 -21.81 5.79
N THR A 161 8.45 -22.16 4.82
CA THR A 161 9.23 -21.17 4.08
C THR A 161 8.27 -20.15 3.49
N VAL A 162 8.38 -18.89 3.94
CA VAL A 162 7.52 -17.82 3.46
C VAL A 162 7.89 -17.50 2.02
N SER A 163 7.08 -18.00 1.09
CA SER A 163 7.21 -17.73 -0.34
C SER A 163 6.75 -16.32 -0.69
N PRO A 164 7.19 -15.75 -1.83
CA PRO A 164 6.67 -14.48 -2.33
C PRO A 164 5.14 -14.46 -2.48
N ASP A 165 4.54 -15.55 -2.95
CA ASP A 165 3.08 -15.67 -3.06
C ASP A 165 2.38 -15.59 -1.70
N LEU A 166 2.99 -16.17 -0.67
CA LEU A 166 2.48 -16.07 0.70
C LEU A 166 2.63 -14.65 1.24
N CYS A 167 3.75 -13.97 0.92
CA CYS A 167 3.93 -12.56 1.23
C CYS A 167 2.80 -11.71 0.62
N ASP A 168 2.48 -11.95 -0.65
CA ASP A 168 1.44 -11.25 -1.40
C ASP A 168 0.06 -11.41 -0.76
N ILE A 169 -0.34 -12.65 -0.47
CA ILE A 169 -1.65 -12.98 0.12
C ILE A 169 -1.80 -12.41 1.53
N LEU A 170 -0.75 -12.49 2.35
CA LEU A 170 -0.82 -12.10 3.76
C LEU A 170 -0.45 -10.63 4.02
N ALA A 171 0.02 -9.88 3.02
CA ALA A 171 0.46 -8.50 3.21
C ALA A 171 -0.60 -7.61 3.87
N ALA A 172 -1.86 -7.65 3.42
CA ALA A 172 -2.93 -6.87 4.03
C ALA A 172 -3.29 -7.36 5.46
N PRO A 173 -3.53 -8.66 5.72
CA PRO A 173 -3.72 -9.17 7.08
C PRO A 173 -2.54 -8.91 8.04
N ILE A 174 -1.31 -8.88 7.56
CA ILE A 174 -0.15 -8.55 8.40
C ILE A 174 -0.08 -7.04 8.64
N GLY A 175 -0.31 -6.24 7.61
CA GLY A 175 -0.30 -4.79 7.69
C GLY A 175 -1.31 -4.20 8.67
N ILE A 176 -2.51 -4.79 8.77
CA ILE A 176 -3.50 -4.33 9.75
C ILE A 176 -3.02 -4.55 11.19
N LEU A 177 -2.28 -5.64 11.45
CA LEU A 177 -1.68 -5.93 12.75
C LEU A 177 -0.47 -5.02 13.05
N LEU A 178 0.22 -4.54 12.01
CA LEU A 178 1.41 -3.69 12.13
C LEU A 178 1.09 -2.18 12.17
N ARG A 179 -0.16 -1.78 11.90
CA ARG A 179 -0.61 -0.38 11.83
C ARG A 179 -0.17 0.49 13.02
N GLU A 180 -0.22 -0.04 14.24
CA GLU A 180 0.20 0.70 15.43
C GLU A 180 1.71 0.98 15.47
N ARG A 181 2.53 0.07 14.93
CA ARG A 181 3.99 0.24 14.89
C ARG A 181 4.36 1.36 13.93
N VAL A 182 3.70 1.42 12.76
CA VAL A 182 3.85 2.51 11.78
C VAL A 182 3.49 3.85 12.42
N SER A 183 2.35 3.91 13.12
CA SER A 183 1.88 5.13 13.81
C SER A 183 2.86 5.61 14.90
N ARG A 184 3.51 4.70 15.63
CA ARG A 184 4.54 5.05 16.62
C ARG A 184 5.82 5.54 15.94
N GLY A 185 6.26 4.89 14.86
CA GLY A 185 7.43 5.31 14.09
C GLY A 185 7.28 6.71 13.50
N ALA A 186 6.09 7.06 12.99
CA ALA A 186 5.79 8.41 12.49
C ALA A 186 5.86 9.48 13.61
N ARG A 187 5.31 9.19 14.80
CA ARG A 187 5.36 10.12 15.96
C ARG A 187 6.78 10.39 16.46
N VAL A 188 7.64 9.37 16.51
CA VAL A 188 9.04 9.53 16.93
C VAL A 188 9.80 10.45 15.95
N ARG A 189 9.50 10.36 14.65
CA ARG A 189 10.12 11.23 13.63
C ARG A 189 9.70 12.69 13.76
N ALA A 190 8.40 12.96 13.93
CA ALA A 190 7.92 14.33 14.14
C ALA A 190 8.58 15.00 15.36
N ALA A 191 8.75 14.26 16.46
CA ALA A 191 9.44 14.75 17.65
C ALA A 191 10.94 15.02 17.41
N ALA A 192 11.60 14.26 16.52
CA ALA A 192 13.01 14.47 16.20
C ALA A 192 13.24 15.68 15.29
N SER A 193 12.31 15.99 14.38
CA SER A 193 12.40 17.16 13.50
C SER A 193 12.12 18.49 14.19
N GLU A 194 11.43 18.50 15.33
CA GLU A 194 11.18 19.72 16.13
C GLU A 194 12.39 20.14 17.00
N VAL A 195 13.37 19.26 17.18
CA VAL A 195 14.53 19.46 18.07
C VAL A 195 15.80 19.85 17.28
N ALA A 196 15.75 19.82 15.96
CA ALA A 196 16.83 20.20 15.04
C ALA A 196 16.60 21.60 14.45
#